data_AF-A0A968PNI6-F1
#
_entry.id   AF-A0A968PNI6-F1
#
_cell.length_a   1.000
_cell.length_b   1.000
_cell.length_c   1.000
_cell.angle_alpha   90.00
_cell.angle_beta   90.00
_cell.angle_gamma   90.00
#
_symmetry.space_group_name_H-M   'P 1'
#
loop_
_entity.id
_entity.type
_entity.pdbx_description
1 polymer ?
#
loop_
_entity_poly.entity_id
_entity_poly.type
_entity_poly.pdbx_seq_one_letter_code
_entity_poly.pdbx_strand_id
1 'polypeptide(L)'
;LLLLYWQPLPLQRLPTQMCKLLYHRVSRSAEVLRGGSQSSQCGFIASSPNEVVRVTGGNASLRFTVQSEGQPTLLIQGPGGRNQCVMADSFSGGTIEVPGVWEQGTYSVFVGDRAQASHPYTLTIVQEN
;
A
#
# COMPACT_ATOMS: atom_id res chain seq x y z
N LEU A 1 47.66 -42.30 -13.43
CA LEU A 1 47.32 -41.00 -14.05
C LEU A 1 46.44 -41.32 -15.26
N LEU A 2 45.21 -40.85 -15.47
CA LEU A 2 44.45 -39.70 -14.98
C LEU A 2 42.99 -40.16 -14.80
N LEU A 3 42.41 -40.04 -13.61
CA LEU A 3 41.56 -38.93 -13.14
C LEU A 3 40.27 -38.72 -13.96
N LEU A 4 39.19 -39.16 -13.31
CA LEU A 4 37.77 -38.90 -13.54
C LEU A 4 37.51 -37.40 -13.68
N TYR A 5 36.86 -36.97 -14.76
CA TYR A 5 36.25 -35.64 -14.84
C TYR A 5 34.75 -35.75 -14.65
N TRP A 6 34.38 -35.55 -13.39
CA TRP A 6 33.06 -35.15 -12.92
C TRP A 6 32.71 -33.81 -13.58
N GLN A 7 31.74 -33.78 -14.49
CA GLN A 7 31.24 -32.53 -15.05
C GLN A 7 30.07 -32.02 -14.18
N PRO A 8 30.18 -30.82 -13.58
CA PRO A 8 29.05 -30.22 -12.88
C PRO A 8 28.01 -29.75 -13.90
N LEU A 9 26.77 -30.22 -13.72
CA LEU A 9 25.60 -29.67 -14.40
C LEU A 9 25.51 -28.16 -14.11
N PRO A 10 25.32 -27.30 -15.13
CA PRO A 10 25.17 -25.88 -14.89
C PRO A 10 23.87 -25.61 -14.12
N LEU A 11 23.98 -24.96 -12.96
CA LEU A 11 22.86 -24.27 -12.33
C LEU A 11 22.27 -23.31 -13.38
N GLN A 12 21.08 -23.66 -13.89
CA GLN A 12 20.34 -22.76 -14.75
C GLN A 12 19.97 -21.52 -13.93
N ARG A 13 20.61 -20.40 -14.26
CA ARG A 13 20.29 -19.09 -13.71
C ARG A 13 18.83 -18.80 -14.05
N LEU A 14 17.97 -18.80 -13.05
CA LEU A 14 16.64 -18.22 -13.16
C LEU A 14 16.78 -16.79 -13.71
N PRO A 15 15.96 -16.37 -14.67
CA PRO A 15 16.11 -15.07 -15.31
C PRO A 15 15.86 -13.95 -14.27
N THR A 16 16.90 -13.16 -13.99
CA THR A 16 16.86 -11.93 -13.18
C THR A 16 15.87 -10.88 -13.68
N GLN A 17 15.29 -11.09 -14.87
CA GLN A 17 14.23 -10.24 -15.44
C GLN A 17 12.90 -10.34 -14.69
N MET A 18 12.60 -11.46 -14.02
CA MET A 18 11.34 -11.60 -13.27
C MET A 18 11.34 -10.82 -11.94
N CYS A 19 12.49 -10.61 -11.29
CA CYS A 19 12.57 -9.77 -10.08
C CYS A 19 12.51 -8.26 -10.39
N LYS A 20 12.93 -7.83 -11.58
CA LYS A 20 12.97 -6.41 -11.96
C LYS A 20 11.58 -5.81 -12.19
N LEU A 21 10.56 -6.64 -12.41
CA LEU A 21 9.17 -6.20 -12.64
C LEU A 21 8.33 -6.06 -11.36
N LEU A 22 8.84 -6.49 -10.19
CA LEU A 22 8.12 -6.39 -8.91
C LEU A 22 8.40 -5.10 -8.12
N TYR A 23 9.46 -4.36 -8.46
CA TYR A 23 9.93 -3.18 -7.70
C TYR A 23 9.70 -1.83 -8.40
N HIS A 24 9.22 -1.81 -9.65
CA HIS A 24 9.10 -0.58 -10.41
C HIS A 24 7.67 -0.03 -10.36
N ARG A 25 7.48 0.87 -9.38
CA ARG A 25 6.49 1.96 -9.38
C ARG A 25 5.02 1.49 -9.30
N VAL A 26 4.55 1.15 -8.09
CA VAL A 26 3.13 1.28 -7.75
C VAL A 26 2.80 2.77 -7.58
N SER A 27 2.81 3.52 -8.68
CA SER A 27 2.06 4.78 -8.77
C SER A 27 0.70 4.43 -9.34
N ARG A 28 -0.15 3.78 -8.53
CA ARG A 28 -1.57 3.66 -8.88
C ARG A 28 -2.22 5.00 -8.58
N SER A 29 -2.37 5.82 -9.61
CA SER A 29 -3.34 6.90 -9.59
C SER A 29 -4.72 6.24 -9.54
N ALA A 30 -5.32 6.18 -8.36
CA ALA A 30 -6.71 5.82 -8.24
C ALA A 30 -7.53 6.87 -9.02
N GLU A 31 -8.20 6.42 -10.08
CA GLU A 31 -9.06 7.25 -10.91
C GLU A 31 -10.22 7.74 -10.06
N VAL A 32 -10.18 9.03 -9.70
CA VAL A 32 -11.29 9.82 -9.12
C VAL A 32 -12.22 8.97 -8.23
N LEU A 33 -11.68 8.47 -7.12
CA LEU A 33 -12.48 7.78 -6.11
C LEU A 33 -13.05 8.84 -5.16
N ARG A 34 -14.36 8.80 -4.94
CA ARG A 34 -15.06 9.70 -4.03
C ARG A 34 -14.90 9.16 -2.61
N GLY A 35 -14.79 10.03 -1.60
CA GLY A 35 -15.08 9.64 -0.22
C GLY A 35 -16.43 8.93 -0.22
N GLY A 36 -16.45 7.67 0.22
CA GLY A 36 -17.67 6.87 0.06
C GLY A 36 -18.74 7.32 1.05
N SER A 37 -19.99 6.95 0.81
CA SER A 37 -21.12 7.39 1.65
C SER A 37 -21.26 6.60 2.95
N GLN A 38 -20.37 5.63 3.22
CA GLN A 38 -20.48 4.79 4.40
C GLN A 38 -19.80 5.48 5.59
N SER A 39 -20.62 5.83 6.59
CA SER A 39 -20.12 6.37 7.86
C SER A 39 -19.29 5.32 8.60
N SER A 40 -18.17 5.75 9.17
CA SER A 40 -17.26 4.94 9.96
C SER A 40 -16.61 5.78 11.05
N GLN A 41 -15.88 5.14 11.96
CA GLN A 41 -15.02 5.83 12.93
C GLN A 41 -13.88 6.64 12.26
N CYS A 42 -13.63 6.42 10.96
CA CYS A 42 -12.61 7.12 10.18
C CYS A 42 -13.22 8.07 9.14
N GLY A 43 -14.40 8.64 9.42
CA GLY A 43 -15.13 9.48 8.47
C GLY A 43 -15.91 8.65 7.46
N PHE A 44 -16.11 9.20 6.27
CA PHE A 44 -16.95 8.62 5.24
C PHE A 44 -16.09 7.87 4.21
N ILE A 45 -16.19 6.54 4.22
CA ILE A 45 -15.35 5.63 3.41
C ILE A 45 -16.17 4.91 2.33
N ALA A 46 -15.48 4.36 1.34
CA ALA A 46 -16.09 3.47 0.34
C ALA A 46 -16.61 2.17 0.97
N SER A 47 -17.65 1.58 0.34
CA SER A 47 -18.21 0.29 0.75
C SER A 47 -17.29 -0.90 0.48
N SER A 48 -16.23 -0.70 -0.30
CA SER A 48 -15.18 -1.67 -0.57
C SER A 48 -13.81 -1.00 -0.48
N PRO A 49 -12.72 -1.75 -0.19
CA PRO A 49 -11.38 -1.19 -0.09
C PRO A 49 -10.98 -0.52 -1.40
N ASN A 50 -10.35 0.66 -1.31
CA ASN A 50 -9.80 1.35 -2.47
C ASN A 50 -8.54 0.65 -2.99
N GLU A 51 -7.79 -0.03 -2.11
CA GLU A 51 -6.62 -0.84 -2.47
C GLU A 51 -6.46 -2.00 -1.47
N VAL A 52 -5.86 -3.11 -1.92
CA VAL A 52 -5.54 -4.25 -1.06
C VAL A 52 -4.05 -4.54 -1.16
N VAL A 53 -3.33 -4.32 -0.06
CA VAL A 53 -1.89 -4.54 0.03
C VAL A 53 -1.62 -5.90 0.66
N ARG A 54 -0.71 -6.67 0.06
CA ARG A 54 -0.22 -7.93 0.62
C ARG A 54 1.24 -7.76 1.01
N VAL A 55 1.51 -7.86 2.31
CA VAL A 55 2.86 -7.92 2.86
C VAL A 55 3.25 -9.40 2.97
N THR A 56 4.32 -9.79 2.27
CA THR A 56 4.77 -11.19 2.18
C THR A 56 6.25 -11.30 2.55
N GLY A 57 6.67 -12.46 3.05
CA GLY A 57 8.08 -12.72 3.35
C GLY A 57 8.59 -12.11 4.67
N GLY A 58 7.69 -11.76 5.59
CA GLY A 58 7.99 -11.12 6.86
C GLY A 58 7.42 -9.71 6.96
N ASN A 59 7.94 -8.91 7.88
CA ASN A 59 7.54 -7.52 8.06
C ASN A 59 8.20 -6.63 7.00
N ALA A 60 7.50 -5.59 6.54
CA ALA A 60 8.02 -4.62 5.56
C ALA A 60 7.89 -3.18 6.06
N SER A 61 8.89 -2.34 5.79
CA SER A 61 8.77 -0.90 6.01
C SER A 61 7.98 -0.29 4.86
N LEU A 62 6.80 0.25 5.14
CA LEU A 62 5.94 0.89 4.14
C LEU A 62 5.58 2.30 4.57
N ARG A 63 5.51 3.21 3.60
CA ARG A 63 4.89 4.52 3.72
C ARG A 63 3.66 4.60 2.83
N PHE A 64 2.52 4.89 3.45
CA PHE A 64 1.29 5.26 2.76
C PHE A 64 1.18 6.78 2.72
N THR A 65 0.93 7.34 1.55
CA THR A 65 0.68 8.77 1.37
C THR A 65 -0.62 8.98 0.62
N VAL A 66 -1.53 9.79 1.16
CA VAL A 66 -2.74 10.24 0.48
C VAL A 66 -2.64 11.74 0.30
N GLN A 67 -2.90 12.23 -0.90
CA GLN A 67 -3.02 13.66 -1.18
C GLN A 67 -4.34 13.95 -1.89
N SER A 68 -5.10 14.91 -1.37
CA SER A 68 -6.38 15.36 -1.94
C SER A 68 -6.59 16.85 -1.68
N GLU A 69 -7.39 17.51 -2.51
CA GLU A 69 -7.82 18.90 -2.28
C GLU A 69 -8.88 19.02 -1.16
N GLY A 70 -9.46 17.89 -0.72
CA GLY A 70 -10.49 17.82 0.32
C GLY A 70 -9.94 17.65 1.75
N GLN A 71 -10.73 16.98 2.61
CA GLN A 71 -10.34 16.59 3.95
C GLN A 71 -10.19 15.06 4.03
N PRO A 72 -9.15 14.50 3.40
CA PRO A 72 -9.04 13.06 3.25
C PRO A 72 -8.92 12.37 4.61
N THR A 73 -9.37 11.12 4.64
CA THR A 73 -9.13 10.17 5.71
C THR A 73 -8.53 8.90 5.13
N LEU A 74 -7.70 8.21 5.92
CA LEU A 74 -7.04 6.97 5.55
C LEU A 74 -7.28 5.94 6.65
N LEU A 75 -8.03 4.89 6.31
CA LEU A 75 -8.26 3.73 7.16
C LEU A 75 -7.54 2.53 6.58
N ILE A 76 -6.62 1.94 7.35
CA ILE A 76 -5.91 0.72 6.99
C ILE A 76 -6.34 -0.37 7.96
N GLN A 77 -6.99 -1.41 7.45
CA GLN A 77 -7.41 -2.57 8.24
C GLN A 77 -6.49 -3.74 7.94
N GLY A 78 -5.86 -4.29 8.97
CA GLY A 78 -4.87 -5.34 8.88
C GLY A 78 -5.26 -6.64 9.57
N PRO A 79 -4.35 -7.63 9.57
CA PRO A 79 -4.56 -8.92 10.22
C PRO A 79 -4.90 -8.80 11.70
N GLY A 80 -5.72 -9.72 12.20
CA GLY A 80 -6.09 -9.77 13.63
C GLY A 80 -6.96 -8.60 14.10
N GLY A 81 -7.62 -7.89 13.18
CA GLY A 81 -8.52 -6.77 13.51
C GLY A 81 -7.79 -5.47 13.87
N ARG A 82 -6.49 -5.38 13.60
CA ARG A 82 -5.71 -4.15 13.80
C ARG A 82 -6.12 -3.12 12.75
N ASN A 83 -6.63 -1.97 13.20
CA ASN A 83 -7.06 -0.89 12.31
C ASN A 83 -6.31 0.39 12.66
N GLN A 84 -5.83 1.11 11.65
CA GLN A 84 -5.22 2.42 11.80
C GLN A 84 -6.04 3.44 11.02
N CYS A 85 -6.54 4.46 11.72
CA CYS A 85 -7.22 5.59 11.12
C CYS A 85 -6.38 6.84 11.28
N VAL A 86 -6.12 7.53 10.17
CA VAL A 86 -5.45 8.83 10.14
C VAL A 86 -6.27 9.77 9.28
N MET A 87 -6.29 11.04 9.63
CA MET A 87 -7.06 12.05 8.93
C MET A 87 -6.21 13.31 8.76
N ALA A 88 -6.33 13.97 7.62
CA ALA A 88 -5.66 15.24 7.38
C ALA A 88 -6.17 16.31 8.36
N ASP A 89 -5.27 17.06 8.98
CA ASP A 89 -5.61 18.26 9.75
C ASP A 89 -5.53 19.53 8.88
N SER A 90 -5.87 20.68 9.46
CA SER A 90 -5.86 21.97 8.77
C SER A 90 -4.47 22.45 8.34
N PHE A 91 -3.39 21.88 8.87
CA PHE A 91 -2.01 22.26 8.57
C PHE A 91 -1.36 21.34 7.52
N SER A 92 -1.92 20.15 7.33
CA SER A 92 -1.41 19.12 6.41
C SER A 92 -1.62 19.42 4.92
N GLY A 93 -2.42 20.42 4.57
CA GLY A 93 -2.72 20.77 3.17
C GLY A 93 -3.40 19.63 2.40
N GLY A 94 -4.24 18.82 3.07
CA GLY A 94 -4.93 17.69 2.46
C GLY A 94 -4.02 16.48 2.23
N THR A 95 -2.90 16.39 2.94
CA THR A 95 -1.95 15.28 2.85
C THR A 95 -1.97 14.43 4.11
N ILE A 96 -1.96 13.11 3.95
CA ILE A 96 -1.75 12.14 5.03
C ILE A 96 -0.50 11.35 4.72
N GLU A 97 0.36 11.16 5.71
CA GLU A 97 1.49 10.22 5.65
C GLU A 97 1.44 9.24 6.82
N VAL A 98 1.61 7.96 6.51
CA VAL A 98 1.67 6.88 7.49
C VAL A 98 2.90 6.01 7.20
N PRO A 99 4.08 6.38 7.71
CA PRO A 99 5.24 5.51 7.71
C PRO A 99 5.13 4.45 8.81
N GLY A 100 5.72 3.27 8.60
CA GLY A 100 5.82 2.26 9.64
C GLY A 100 6.32 0.91 9.17
N VAL A 101 6.54 0.02 10.13
CA VAL A 101 6.81 -1.40 9.88
C VAL A 101 5.50 -2.17 9.97
N TRP A 102 5.14 -2.85 8.89
CA TRP A 102 3.90 -3.58 8.73
C TRP A 102 4.16 -5.08 8.76
N GLU A 103 3.42 -5.80 9.58
CA GLU A 103 3.56 -7.25 9.71
C GLU A 103 3.11 -7.99 8.45
N GLN A 104 3.55 -9.25 8.29
CA GLN A 104 3.08 -10.09 7.19
C GLN A 104 1.55 -10.22 7.24
N GLY A 105 0.89 -10.00 6.11
CA GLY A 105 -0.56 -10.14 6.02
C GLY A 105 -1.22 -9.39 4.86
N THR A 106 -2.55 -9.40 4.85
CA THR A 106 -3.36 -8.65 3.88
C THR A 106 -3.98 -7.44 4.57
N TYR A 107 -3.85 -6.29 3.94
CA TYR A 107 -4.33 -5.01 4.42
C TYR A 107 -5.34 -4.43 3.43
N SER A 108 -6.53 -4.10 3.93
CA SER A 108 -7.55 -3.36 3.20
C SER A 108 -7.37 -1.88 3.46
N VAL A 109 -7.15 -1.10 2.41
CA VAL A 109 -6.90 0.34 2.49
C VAL A 109 -8.12 1.08 1.98
N PHE A 110 -8.66 1.98 2.80
CA PHE A 110 -9.78 2.84 2.46
C PHE A 110 -9.36 4.29 2.52
N VAL A 111 -9.67 5.03 1.47
CA VAL A 111 -9.54 6.48 1.43
C VAL A 111 -10.95 7.07 1.50
N GLY A 112 -11.15 7.93 2.49
CA GLY A 112 -12.42 8.58 2.75
C GLY A 112 -12.29 10.10 2.79
N ASP A 113 -13.37 10.75 3.23
CA ASP A 113 -13.42 12.18 3.49
C ASP A 113 -14.14 12.45 4.82
N ARG A 114 -13.72 13.48 5.55
CA ARG A 114 -14.33 13.83 6.85
C ARG A 114 -15.77 14.35 6.72
N ALA A 115 -16.08 15.05 5.63
CA ALA A 115 -17.32 15.79 5.44
C ALA A 115 -18.27 15.12 4.43
N GLN A 116 -18.05 13.83 4.13
CA GLN A 116 -18.80 13.09 3.10
C GLN A 116 -18.65 13.72 1.70
N ALA A 117 -17.63 14.54 1.51
CA ALA A 117 -17.36 15.19 0.24
C ALA A 117 -16.59 14.24 -0.69
N SER A 118 -16.71 14.52 -1.98
CA SER A 118 -16.13 13.70 -3.03
C SER A 118 -15.00 14.49 -3.70
N HIS A 119 -13.77 14.19 -3.31
CA HIS A 119 -12.59 14.81 -3.91
C HIS A 119 -11.71 13.76 -4.59
N PRO A 120 -11.15 14.05 -5.77
CA PRO A 120 -10.07 13.25 -6.32
C PRO A 120 -8.91 13.17 -5.32
N TYR A 121 -8.19 12.05 -5.33
CA TYR A 121 -7.01 11.88 -4.51
C TYR A 121 -5.95 11.03 -5.21
N THR A 122 -4.71 11.15 -4.74
CA THR A 122 -3.60 10.25 -5.09
C THR A 122 -3.21 9.44 -3.88
N LEU A 123 -3.23 8.11 -3.99
CA LEU A 123 -2.69 7.19 -2.99
C LEU A 123 -1.35 6.65 -3.50
N THR A 124 -0.29 6.84 -2.72
CA THR A 124 1.05 6.32 -2.99
C THR A 124 1.44 5.37 -1.88
N ILE A 125 2.00 4.22 -2.24
CA ILE A 125 2.46 3.20 -1.30
C ILE A 125 3.89 2.84 -1.70
N VAL A 126 4.84 3.18 -0.83
CA VAL A 126 6.27 2.95 -1.06
C VAL A 126 6.80 1.99 -0.02
N GLN A 127 7.55 0.98 -0.48
CA GLN A 127 8.38 0.19 0.40
C GLN A 127 9.72 0.91 0.61
N GLU A 128 10.04 1.20 1.87
CA GLU A 128 11.30 1.79 2.28
C GLU A 128 12.32 0.66 2.55
N ASN A 129 13.59 0.90 2.21
CA ASN A 129 14.66 -0.10 2.23
C ASN A 129 15.77 0.27 3.21
#